data_AF-A0A948BG16-F1
#
_entry.id   AF-A0A948BG16-F1
#
_cell.length_a   1.000
_cell.length_b   1.000
_cell.length_c   1.000
_cell.angle_alpha   90.00
_cell.angle_beta   90.00
_cell.angle_gamma   90.00
#
_symmetry.space_group_name_H-M   'P 1'
#
loop_
_entity.id
_entity.type
_entity.pdbx_description
1 polymer ?
#
loop_
_entity_poly.entity_id
_entity_poly.type
_entity_poly.pdbx_seq_one_letter_code
_entity_poly.pdbx_strand_id
1 'polypeptide(L)'
;MSFTLAEVVPWGRSYDEYLAMFSLTPVDLQQKILGCSDGPASFNRVLSARGGAIISIDPIYYFTVEEIKKRIDETYEVVLAQTRKNKDEFIWENIASVEELGRIRMAAMTSFLEDYSQGKAQGRYRADSLPHLSFNDQEFGLALCSHFLLLYSAQLSLEFHLASIRELCRVAPEVRIFPLLELGAKKSRHLKSLVTKLEKEDYHIEIRKVAYQFQKGGNEMMIIKSATPTTDLQPE
;
A
#
# COMPACT_ATOMS: atom_id res chain seq x y z
N MET A 1 1.65 14.29 16.86
CA MET A 1 1.50 13.02 17.62
C MET A 1 2.08 11.92 16.76
N SER A 2 2.94 11.06 17.33
CA SER A 2 3.51 9.92 16.62
C SER A 2 2.44 8.85 16.43
N PHE A 3 2.05 8.59 15.18
CA PHE A 3 1.23 7.43 14.83
C PHE A 3 2.03 6.17 15.17
N THR A 4 1.53 5.32 16.06
CA THR A 4 2.29 4.17 16.57
C THR A 4 1.91 2.88 15.86
N LEU A 5 2.85 1.95 15.73
CA LEU A 5 2.57 0.64 15.11
C LEU A 5 1.45 -0.14 15.84
N ALA A 6 1.19 0.15 17.12
CA ALA A 6 0.08 -0.44 17.86
C ALA A 6 -1.30 -0.05 17.29
N GLU A 7 -1.38 1.04 16.53
CA GLU A 7 -2.60 1.54 15.89
C GLU A 7 -2.73 1.05 14.44
N VAL A 8 -1.75 0.29 13.93
CA VAL A 8 -1.74 -0.29 12.58
C VAL A 8 -1.95 -1.79 12.65
N VAL A 9 -2.89 -2.27 11.83
CA VAL A 9 -3.30 -3.67 11.80
C VAL A 9 -2.43 -4.43 10.80
N PRO A 10 -1.61 -5.41 11.23
CA PRO A 10 -0.83 -6.25 10.31
C PRO A 10 -1.77 -7.19 9.55
N TRP A 11 -2.29 -6.72 8.42
CA TRP A 11 -3.27 -7.41 7.60
C TRP A 11 -2.78 -7.54 6.15
N GLY A 12 -2.20 -8.68 5.81
CA GLY A 12 -1.60 -8.91 4.50
C GLY A 12 -2.61 -8.98 3.35
N ARG A 13 -2.24 -8.49 2.17
CA ARG A 13 -3.00 -8.64 0.92
C ARG A 13 -2.28 -9.64 0.01
N SER A 14 -3.06 -10.40 -0.76
CA SER A 14 -2.52 -11.37 -1.71
C SER A 14 -1.98 -10.69 -2.97
N TYR A 15 -1.23 -11.42 -3.77
CA TYR A 15 -0.74 -10.94 -5.05
C TYR A 15 -1.87 -10.54 -6.01
N ASP A 16 -2.92 -11.36 -6.10
CA ASP A 16 -4.06 -11.09 -6.99
C ASP A 16 -4.85 -9.86 -6.56
N GLU A 17 -4.92 -9.62 -5.24
CA GLU A 17 -5.51 -8.39 -4.72
C GLU A 17 -4.69 -7.17 -5.12
N TYR A 18 -3.36 -7.23 -5.06
CA TYR A 18 -2.52 -6.12 -5.55
C TYR A 18 -2.75 -5.84 -7.03
N LEU A 19 -2.84 -6.88 -7.87
CA LEU A 19 -3.17 -6.70 -9.29
C LEU A 19 -4.52 -5.99 -9.46
N ALA A 20 -5.54 -6.43 -8.72
CA ALA A 20 -6.88 -5.89 -8.84
C ALA A 20 -7.02 -4.48 -8.23
N MET A 21 -6.34 -4.18 -7.12
CA MET A 21 -6.36 -2.88 -6.44
C MET A 21 -5.67 -1.79 -7.24
N PHE A 22 -4.58 -2.13 -7.92
CA PHE A 22 -3.72 -1.18 -8.63
C PHE A 22 -3.83 -1.27 -10.15
N SER A 23 -4.72 -2.14 -10.66
CA SER A 23 -4.87 -2.44 -12.10
C SER A 23 -3.52 -2.71 -12.77
N LEU A 24 -2.68 -3.53 -12.11
CA LEU A 24 -1.32 -3.78 -12.59
C LEU A 24 -1.33 -4.61 -13.86
N THR A 25 -0.62 -4.12 -14.87
CA THR A 25 -0.43 -4.77 -16.16
C THR A 25 0.88 -5.57 -16.19
N PRO A 26 1.08 -6.46 -17.17
CA PRO A 26 2.37 -7.12 -17.38
C PRO A 26 3.54 -6.13 -17.54
N VAL A 27 3.30 -4.95 -18.12
CA VAL A 27 4.32 -3.90 -18.26
C VAL A 27 4.68 -3.30 -16.91
N ASP A 28 3.68 -3.03 -16.06
CA ASP A 28 3.92 -2.54 -14.70
C ASP A 28 4.76 -3.53 -13.88
N LEU A 29 4.48 -4.84 -14.01
CA LEU A 29 5.15 -5.89 -13.26
C LEU A 29 6.61 -6.12 -13.68
N GLN A 30 7.05 -5.57 -14.82
CA GLN A 30 8.45 -5.58 -15.25
C GLN A 30 9.26 -4.41 -14.70
N GLN A 31 8.61 -3.39 -14.16
CA GLN A 31 9.30 -2.27 -13.53
C GLN A 31 9.95 -2.69 -12.21
N LYS A 32 10.92 -1.88 -11.74
CA LYS A 32 11.37 -1.97 -10.35
C LYS A 32 10.32 -1.29 -9.46
N ILE A 33 9.61 -2.09 -8.66
CA ILE A 33 8.47 -1.63 -7.85
C ILE A 33 8.90 -1.34 -6.42
N LEU A 34 8.41 -0.23 -5.86
CA LEU A 34 8.39 0.02 -4.42
C LEU A 34 6.99 -0.30 -3.87
N GLY A 35 6.89 -1.26 -2.97
CA GLY A 35 5.70 -1.50 -2.16
C GLY A 35 5.80 -0.77 -0.83
N CYS A 36 4.98 0.26 -0.61
CA CYS A 36 5.01 1.09 0.59
C CYS A 36 3.87 0.75 1.53
N SER A 37 4.22 0.48 2.79
CA SER A 37 3.30 0.01 3.83
C SER A 37 2.67 -1.33 3.47
N ASP A 38 3.50 -2.22 2.93
CA ASP A 38 3.06 -3.53 2.43
C ASP A 38 2.67 -4.49 3.57
N GLY A 39 3.15 -4.26 4.79
CA GLY A 39 2.95 -5.14 5.93
C GLY A 39 3.29 -6.60 5.58
N PRO A 40 2.53 -7.59 6.10
CA PRO A 40 2.74 -9.00 5.79
C PRO A 40 2.03 -9.44 4.49
N ALA A 41 2.11 -8.65 3.41
CA ALA A 41 1.52 -9.01 2.11
C ALA A 41 2.37 -10.04 1.34
N SER A 42 1.71 -10.88 0.54
CA SER A 42 2.40 -11.90 -0.26
C SER A 42 2.89 -11.35 -1.62
N PHE A 43 2.56 -10.11 -1.97
CA PHE A 43 2.84 -9.54 -3.29
C PHE A 43 4.34 -9.57 -3.63
N ASN A 44 5.20 -9.15 -2.70
CA ASN A 44 6.66 -9.17 -2.87
C ASN A 44 7.18 -10.57 -3.18
N ARG A 45 6.85 -11.52 -2.31
CA ARG A 45 7.23 -12.92 -2.46
C ARG A 45 6.79 -13.48 -3.81
N VAL A 46 5.52 -13.35 -4.15
CA VAL A 46 4.96 -13.93 -5.38
C VAL A 46 5.53 -13.26 -6.63
N LEU A 47 5.68 -11.93 -6.63
CA LEU A 47 6.27 -11.20 -7.76
C LEU A 47 7.75 -11.58 -7.95
N SER A 48 8.52 -11.65 -6.87
CA SER A 48 9.93 -12.07 -6.91
C SER A 48 10.09 -13.49 -7.43
N ALA A 49 9.21 -14.42 -7.03
CA ALA A 49 9.19 -15.80 -7.52
C ALA A 49 8.92 -15.90 -9.04
N ARG A 50 8.25 -14.88 -9.61
CA ARG A 50 7.94 -14.75 -11.03
C ARG A 50 9.01 -13.95 -11.80
N GLY A 51 10.13 -13.61 -11.17
CA GLY A 51 11.23 -12.87 -11.77
C GLY A 51 11.05 -11.34 -11.79
N GLY A 52 10.04 -10.81 -11.12
CA GLY A 52 9.85 -9.37 -10.97
C GLY A 52 10.79 -8.74 -9.94
N ALA A 53 10.98 -7.43 -10.02
CA ALA A 53 11.84 -6.66 -9.12
C ALA A 53 11.00 -5.81 -8.17
N ILE A 54 11.07 -6.10 -6.87
CA ILE A 54 10.31 -5.37 -5.85
C ILE A 54 11.08 -5.22 -4.54
N ILE A 55 10.97 -4.04 -3.94
CA ILE A 55 11.34 -3.77 -2.56
C ILE A 55 10.06 -3.35 -1.82
N SER A 56 9.77 -4.03 -0.72
CA SER A 56 8.70 -3.66 0.19
C SER A 56 9.28 -2.94 1.40
N ILE A 57 8.61 -1.87 1.81
CA ILE A 57 8.92 -1.13 3.03
C ILE A 57 7.75 -1.13 3.99
N ASP A 58 8.06 -1.35 5.26
CA ASP A 58 7.12 -1.25 6.37
C ASP A 58 7.88 -1.21 7.70
N PRO A 59 7.48 -0.37 8.67
CA PRO A 59 8.06 -0.40 10.02
C PRO A 59 8.02 -1.78 10.69
N ILE A 60 7.05 -2.64 10.33
CA ILE A 60 6.96 -4.00 10.87
C ILE A 60 8.18 -4.85 10.51
N TYR A 61 8.95 -4.47 9.48
CA TYR A 61 10.14 -5.20 9.08
C TYR A 61 11.34 -4.99 10.02
N TYR A 62 11.20 -4.22 11.10
CA TYR A 62 12.15 -4.26 12.22
C TYR A 62 12.09 -5.57 13.00
N PHE A 63 10.90 -6.18 13.09
CA PHE A 63 10.64 -7.36 13.92
C PHE A 63 11.11 -8.68 13.28
N THR A 64 11.25 -9.71 14.11
CA THR A 64 11.54 -11.09 13.67
C THR A 64 10.29 -11.76 13.10
N VAL A 65 10.47 -12.90 12.41
CA VAL A 65 9.36 -13.72 11.90
C VAL A 65 8.39 -14.08 13.03
N GLU A 66 8.91 -14.49 14.19
CA GLU A 66 8.11 -14.94 15.33
C GLU A 66 7.29 -13.80 15.92
N GLU A 67 7.88 -12.61 16.03
CA GLU A 67 7.20 -11.41 16.52
C GLU A 67 6.10 -10.95 15.55
N ILE A 68 6.37 -10.97 14.25
CA ILE A 68 5.37 -10.63 13.22
C ILE A 68 4.24 -11.67 13.23
N LYS A 69 4.58 -12.96 13.28
CA LYS A 69 3.61 -14.05 13.38
C LYS A 69 2.71 -13.89 14.59
N LYS A 70 3.29 -13.62 15.77
CA LYS A 70 2.52 -13.39 17.00
C LYS A 70 1.51 -12.24 16.82
N ARG A 71 1.93 -11.12 16.23
CA ARG A 71 1.03 -9.99 15.96
C ARG A 71 -0.07 -10.35 14.96
N ILE A 72 0.23 -11.14 13.93
CA ILE A 72 -0.77 -11.64 12.98
C ILE A 72 -1.81 -12.51 13.72
N ASP A 73 -1.35 -13.46 14.52
CA ASP A 73 -2.22 -14.37 15.28
C ASP A 73 -3.14 -13.60 16.23
N GLU A 74 -2.61 -12.61 16.95
CA GLU A 74 -3.38 -11.74 17.87
C GLU A 74 -4.39 -10.86 17.13
N THR A 75 -4.05 -10.40 15.93
CA THR A 75 -4.88 -9.49 15.13
C THR A 75 -5.98 -10.22 14.36
N TYR A 76 -5.73 -11.47 13.96
CA TYR A 76 -6.59 -12.20 13.05
C TYR A 76 -8.02 -12.34 13.55
N GLU A 77 -8.20 -12.82 14.78
CA GLU A 77 -9.52 -12.99 15.37
C GLU A 77 -10.24 -11.66 15.57
N VAL A 78 -9.50 -10.62 15.94
CA VAL A 78 -10.05 -9.27 16.13
C VAL A 78 -10.60 -8.71 14.82
N VAL A 79 -9.83 -8.80 13.73
CA VAL A 79 -10.25 -8.31 12.42
C VAL A 79 -11.44 -9.10 11.89
N LEU A 80 -11.45 -10.44 12.01
CA LEU A 80 -12.59 -11.24 11.57
C LEU A 80 -13.84 -10.96 12.40
N ALA A 81 -13.71 -10.81 13.72
CA ALA A 81 -14.84 -10.44 14.57
C ALA A 81 -15.43 -9.07 14.21
N GLN A 82 -14.58 -8.07 13.95
CA GLN A 82 -15.01 -6.76 13.47
C GLN A 82 -15.67 -6.84 12.09
N THR A 83 -15.11 -7.63 11.18
CA THR A 83 -15.67 -7.84 9.83
C THR A 83 -17.05 -8.51 9.90
N ARG A 84 -17.24 -9.50 10.78
CA ARG A 84 -18.56 -10.12 11.03
C ARG A 84 -19.57 -9.11 11.54
N LYS A 85 -19.15 -8.25 12.48
CA LYS A 85 -20.02 -7.23 13.08
C LYS A 85 -20.46 -6.18 12.07
N ASN A 86 -19.58 -5.80 11.16
CA ASN A 86 -19.80 -4.76 10.16
C ASN A 86 -20.00 -5.35 8.76
N LYS A 87 -20.62 -6.54 8.66
CA LYS A 87 -20.74 -7.30 7.40
C LYS A 87 -21.41 -6.51 6.28
N ASP A 88 -22.28 -5.58 6.64
CA ASP A 88 -23.00 -4.67 5.76
C ASP A 88 -22.12 -3.56 5.17
N GLU A 89 -20.90 -3.34 5.65
CA GLU A 89 -19.94 -2.41 5.03
C GLU A 89 -19.17 -3.04 3.86
N PHE A 90 -19.32 -4.34 3.63
CA PHE A 90 -18.55 -5.11 2.64
C PHE A 90 -19.42 -5.66 1.51
N ILE A 91 -18.76 -5.99 0.40
CA ILE A 91 -19.32 -6.68 -0.77
C ILE A 91 -18.77 -8.11 -0.79
N TRP A 92 -19.67 -9.09 -0.86
CA TRP A 92 -19.37 -10.51 -0.72
C TRP A 92 -19.47 -11.28 -2.06
N GLU A 93 -19.20 -10.60 -3.17
CA GLU A 93 -19.25 -11.19 -4.53
C GLU A 93 -17.97 -11.97 -4.85
N ASN A 94 -16.81 -11.33 -4.70
CA ASN A 94 -15.50 -11.94 -5.00
C ASN A 94 -14.90 -12.71 -3.81
N ILE A 95 -15.33 -12.40 -2.59
CA ILE A 95 -14.99 -13.09 -1.35
C ILE A 95 -16.32 -13.48 -0.74
N ALA A 96 -16.69 -14.76 -0.75
CA ALA A 96 -18.07 -15.17 -0.47
C ALA A 96 -18.44 -15.10 1.02
N SER A 97 -17.45 -15.09 1.92
CA SER A 97 -17.68 -15.07 3.36
C SER A 97 -16.50 -14.49 4.15
N VAL A 98 -16.76 -14.16 5.43
CA VAL A 98 -15.70 -13.71 6.35
C VAL A 98 -14.68 -14.83 6.56
N GLU A 99 -15.12 -16.08 6.56
CA GLU A 99 -14.27 -17.25 6.68
C GLU A 99 -13.38 -17.41 5.44
N GLU A 100 -13.90 -17.14 4.25
CA GLU A 100 -13.11 -17.08 3.03
C GLU A 100 -12.10 -15.93 3.04
N LEU A 101 -12.51 -14.73 3.47
CA LEU A 101 -11.58 -13.61 3.69
C LEU A 101 -10.44 -14.05 4.61
N GLY A 102 -10.75 -14.66 5.75
CA GLY A 102 -9.77 -15.17 6.69
C GLY A 102 -8.78 -16.13 6.05
N ARG A 103 -9.27 -17.13 5.30
CA ARG A 103 -8.42 -18.08 4.57
C ARG A 103 -7.50 -17.39 3.57
N ILE A 104 -8.02 -16.47 2.74
CA ILE A 104 -7.23 -15.74 1.72
C ILE A 104 -6.14 -14.90 2.39
N ARG A 105 -6.50 -14.13 3.41
CA ARG A 105 -5.59 -13.22 4.13
C ARG A 105 -4.53 -13.97 4.89
N MET A 106 -4.91 -15.03 5.60
CA MET A 106 -3.96 -15.87 6.32
C MET A 106 -3.00 -16.56 5.37
N ALA A 107 -3.48 -17.12 4.25
CA ALA A 107 -2.59 -17.73 3.24
C ALA A 107 -1.55 -16.73 2.70
N ALA A 108 -1.97 -15.48 2.42
CA ALA A 108 -1.04 -14.44 2.00
C ALA A 108 0.02 -14.13 3.08
N MET A 109 -0.41 -13.98 4.33
CA MET A 109 0.48 -13.68 5.45
C MET A 109 1.42 -14.85 5.79
N THR A 110 0.95 -16.10 5.71
CA THR A 110 1.80 -17.29 5.85
C THR A 110 2.84 -17.34 4.75
N SER A 111 2.45 -17.11 3.49
CA SER A 111 3.40 -17.06 2.37
C SER A 111 4.47 -15.98 2.53
N PHE A 112 4.08 -14.82 3.09
CA PHE A 112 5.03 -13.78 3.47
C PHE A 112 6.01 -14.28 4.56
N LEU A 113 5.51 -14.87 5.65
CA LEU A 113 6.34 -15.34 6.77
C LEU A 113 7.37 -16.39 6.33
N GLU A 114 6.99 -17.29 5.42
CA GLU A 114 7.88 -18.32 4.85
C GLU A 114 9.05 -17.73 4.05
N ASP A 115 8.84 -16.57 3.41
CA ASP A 115 9.85 -15.89 2.59
C ASP A 115 10.64 -14.82 3.35
N TYR A 116 10.05 -14.23 4.39
CA TYR A 116 10.49 -12.98 4.98
C TYR A 116 11.96 -12.97 5.39
N SER A 117 12.45 -14.01 6.08
CA SER A 117 13.87 -14.11 6.48
C SER A 117 14.82 -14.06 5.28
N GLN A 118 14.53 -14.84 4.24
CA GLN A 118 15.36 -14.88 3.03
C GLN A 118 15.26 -13.57 2.25
N GLY A 119 14.04 -13.06 2.07
CA GLY A 119 13.81 -11.80 1.36
C GLY A 119 14.43 -10.60 2.05
N LYS A 120 14.43 -10.58 3.40
CA LYS A 120 15.07 -9.52 4.19
C LYS A 120 16.59 -9.56 4.00
N ALA A 121 17.20 -10.74 4.05
CA ALA A 121 18.63 -10.90 3.76
C ALA A 121 18.99 -10.50 2.32
N GLN A 122 18.07 -10.67 1.36
CA GLN A 122 18.20 -10.21 -0.03
C GLN A 122 17.90 -8.72 -0.21
N GLY A 123 17.51 -8.00 0.85
CA GLY A 123 17.16 -6.58 0.80
C GLY A 123 15.78 -6.27 0.19
N ARG A 124 14.92 -7.28 -0.03
CA ARG A 124 13.56 -7.15 -0.56
C ARG A 124 12.55 -6.63 0.46
N TYR A 125 12.79 -6.83 1.76
CA TYR A 125 11.99 -6.26 2.84
C TYR A 125 12.87 -5.33 3.66
N ARG A 126 12.51 -4.04 3.73
CA ARG A 126 13.30 -3.01 4.43
C ARG A 126 12.46 -2.26 5.45
N ALA A 127 12.97 -2.14 6.67
CA ALA A 127 12.34 -1.33 7.68
C ALA A 127 12.56 0.15 7.37
N ASP A 128 11.56 0.77 6.74
CA ASP A 128 11.57 2.18 6.33
C ASP A 128 10.13 2.72 6.41
N SER A 129 9.97 4.03 6.43
CA SER A 129 8.67 4.64 6.70
C SER A 129 8.51 6.04 6.12
N LEU A 130 7.33 6.33 5.60
CA LEU A 130 6.95 7.68 5.21
C LEU A 130 6.96 8.64 6.42
N PRO A 131 7.28 9.93 6.20
CA PRO A 131 7.47 10.59 4.90
C PRO A 131 8.95 10.71 4.46
N HIS A 132 9.86 9.88 4.98
CA HIS A 132 11.29 9.96 4.65
C HIS A 132 11.82 8.58 4.29
N LEU A 133 12.18 8.38 3.02
CA LEU A 133 12.62 7.11 2.50
C LEU A 133 14.12 7.10 2.18
N SER A 134 14.77 6.00 2.48
CA SER A 134 16.21 5.80 2.30
C SER A 134 16.57 5.33 0.89
N PHE A 135 15.98 5.96 -0.12
CA PHE A 135 16.18 5.66 -1.54
C PHE A 135 16.58 6.89 -2.34
N ASN A 136 17.24 6.66 -3.47
CA ASN A 136 17.62 7.72 -4.39
C ASN A 136 16.39 8.25 -5.16
N ASP A 137 16.53 9.45 -5.71
CA ASP A 137 15.54 10.01 -6.62
C ASP A 137 15.34 9.09 -7.83
N GLN A 138 14.08 8.87 -8.20
CA GLN A 138 13.68 8.05 -9.35
C GLN A 138 14.30 6.64 -9.39
N GLU A 139 14.60 6.07 -8.21
CA GLU A 139 15.17 4.72 -8.09
C GLU A 139 14.21 3.61 -8.55
N PHE A 140 12.90 3.88 -8.55
CA PHE A 140 11.84 2.94 -8.91
C PHE A 140 11.07 3.44 -10.13
N GLY A 141 10.47 2.50 -10.88
CA GLY A 141 9.55 2.85 -11.96
C GLY A 141 8.12 3.09 -11.48
N LEU A 142 7.72 2.39 -10.40
CA LEU A 142 6.37 2.45 -9.85
C LEU A 142 6.42 2.32 -8.32
N ALA A 143 5.72 3.21 -7.61
CA ALA A 143 5.47 3.09 -6.18
C ALA A 143 3.99 2.78 -5.91
N LEU A 144 3.74 1.80 -5.05
CA LEU A 144 2.42 1.36 -4.64
C LEU A 144 2.26 1.62 -3.14
N CYS A 145 1.16 2.23 -2.72
CA CYS A 145 0.84 2.37 -1.29
C CYS A 145 -0.58 1.86 -1.03
N SER A 146 -0.67 0.73 -0.32
CA SER A 146 -1.95 0.08 -0.05
C SER A 146 -2.37 0.26 1.42
N HIS A 147 -3.63 0.65 1.66
CA HIS A 147 -4.29 0.64 2.96
C HIS A 147 -3.51 1.32 4.10
N PHE A 148 -2.87 2.44 3.80
CA PHE A 148 -2.16 3.26 4.79
C PHE A 148 -2.54 4.74 4.65
N LEU A 149 -2.05 5.39 3.60
CA LEU A 149 -2.45 6.76 3.26
C LEU A 149 -3.95 6.80 2.97
N LEU A 150 -4.62 7.87 3.42
CA LEU A 150 -6.07 8.08 3.37
C LEU A 150 -6.90 7.14 4.25
N LEU A 151 -6.49 5.89 4.48
CA LEU A 151 -7.18 4.97 5.40
C LEU A 151 -7.16 5.51 6.83
N TYR A 152 -5.99 5.92 7.30
CA TYR A 152 -5.77 6.45 8.65
C TYR A 152 -5.91 7.98 8.71
N SER A 153 -6.87 8.55 7.97
CA SER A 153 -7.04 10.02 7.88
C SER A 153 -7.42 10.71 9.18
N ALA A 154 -7.99 10.00 10.15
CA ALA A 154 -8.26 10.55 11.47
C ALA A 154 -6.97 10.70 12.29
N GLN A 155 -6.00 9.81 12.07
CA GLN A 155 -4.73 9.75 12.81
C GLN A 155 -3.60 10.53 12.11
N LEU A 156 -3.57 10.50 10.79
CA LEU A 156 -2.56 11.13 9.95
C LEU A 156 -3.07 12.49 9.45
N SER A 157 -2.29 13.55 9.65
CA SER A 157 -2.66 14.91 9.22
C SER A 157 -2.59 15.05 7.69
N LEU A 158 -3.28 16.05 7.14
CA LEU A 158 -3.15 16.40 5.72
C LEU A 158 -1.69 16.65 5.32
N GLU A 159 -0.91 17.33 6.17
CA GLU A 159 0.50 17.62 5.91
C GLU A 159 1.36 16.35 5.85
N PHE A 160 1.07 15.34 6.68
CA PHE A 160 1.74 14.04 6.60
C PHE A 160 1.44 13.36 5.25
N HIS A 161 0.19 13.40 4.79
CA HIS A 161 -0.18 12.81 3.49
C HIS A 161 0.52 13.52 2.33
N LEU A 162 0.58 14.85 2.35
CA LEU A 162 1.29 15.64 1.33
C LEU A 162 2.77 15.32 1.32
N ALA A 163 3.44 15.34 2.48
CA ALA A 163 4.86 15.01 2.58
C ALA A 163 5.15 13.58 2.08
N SER A 164 4.29 12.62 2.46
CA SER A 164 4.42 11.23 2.04
C SER A 164 4.28 11.04 0.52
N ILE A 165 3.31 11.72 -0.09
CA ILE A 165 3.09 11.60 -1.55
C ILE A 165 4.24 12.24 -2.32
N ARG A 166 4.71 13.41 -1.89
CA ARG A 166 5.90 14.05 -2.49
C ARG A 166 7.12 13.13 -2.39
N GLU A 167 7.31 12.48 -1.26
CA GLU A 167 8.42 11.55 -1.07
C GLU A 167 8.31 10.31 -1.98
N LEU A 168 7.10 9.74 -2.14
CA LEU A 168 6.88 8.66 -3.10
C LEU A 168 7.13 9.11 -4.55
N CYS A 169 6.69 10.32 -4.91
CA CYS A 169 6.94 10.90 -6.24
C CYS A 169 8.42 11.27 -6.47
N ARG A 170 9.19 11.51 -5.40
CA ARG A 170 10.64 11.72 -5.48
C ARG A 170 11.34 10.45 -5.92
N VAL A 171 10.95 9.30 -5.37
CA VAL A 171 11.61 8.00 -5.62
C VAL A 171 11.02 7.23 -6.82
N ALA A 172 9.84 7.61 -7.31
CA ALA A 172 9.20 6.98 -8.47
C ALA A 172 8.44 8.01 -9.34
N PRO A 173 8.43 7.86 -10.68
CA PRO A 173 7.71 8.76 -11.58
C PRO A 173 6.19 8.54 -11.55
N GLU A 174 5.74 7.36 -11.11
CA GLU A 174 4.33 7.03 -10.94
C GLU A 174 4.07 6.44 -9.55
N VAL A 175 3.08 6.99 -8.85
CA VAL A 175 2.62 6.53 -7.55
C VAL A 175 1.16 6.12 -7.64
N ARG A 176 0.80 4.94 -7.14
CA ARG A 176 -0.60 4.51 -7.01
C ARG A 176 -0.97 4.31 -5.54
N ILE A 177 -2.05 4.94 -5.11
CA ILE A 177 -2.57 4.89 -3.73
C ILE A 177 -3.96 4.26 -3.73
N PHE A 178 -4.15 3.26 -2.88
CA PHE A 178 -5.43 2.57 -2.72
C PHE A 178 -5.65 2.18 -1.25
N PRO A 179 -6.87 2.26 -0.70
CA PRO A 179 -8.08 2.89 -1.25
C PRO A 179 -8.07 4.41 -1.00
N LEU A 180 -9.07 5.11 -1.53
CA LEU A 180 -9.30 6.53 -1.24
C LEU A 180 -10.33 6.77 -0.10
N LEU A 181 -10.50 5.77 0.76
CA LEU A 181 -11.41 5.78 1.89
C LEU A 181 -10.65 5.94 3.20
N GLU A 182 -11.29 6.49 4.22
CA GLU A 182 -10.91 6.35 5.63
C GLU A 182 -11.70 5.21 6.29
N LEU A 183 -11.29 4.81 7.51
CA LEU A 183 -11.99 3.80 8.30
C LEU A 183 -13.50 4.11 8.41
N GLY A 184 -14.34 3.07 8.26
CA GLY A 184 -15.81 3.18 8.23
C GLY A 184 -16.42 3.41 6.85
N ALA A 185 -15.72 2.99 5.78
CA ALA A 185 -16.19 2.99 4.39
C ALA A 185 -16.58 4.39 3.84
N LYS A 186 -15.93 5.44 4.34
CA LYS A 186 -16.19 6.83 3.93
C LYS A 186 -15.02 7.36 3.13
N LYS A 187 -15.27 8.27 2.18
CA LYS A 187 -14.18 8.99 1.50
C LYS A 187 -13.33 9.71 2.54
N SER A 188 -12.01 9.64 2.38
CA SER A 188 -11.08 10.31 3.28
C SER A 188 -11.39 11.81 3.36
N ARG A 189 -11.41 12.35 4.58
CA ARG A 189 -11.56 13.80 4.82
C ARG A 189 -10.49 14.66 4.15
N HIS A 190 -9.32 14.07 3.88
CA HIS A 190 -8.17 14.77 3.31
C HIS A 190 -8.16 14.76 1.78
N LEU A 191 -8.89 13.85 1.13
CA LEU A 191 -8.78 13.58 -0.30
C LEU A 191 -8.91 14.83 -1.16
N LYS A 192 -9.98 15.63 -0.96
CA LYS A 192 -10.21 16.84 -1.77
C LYS A 192 -9.09 17.87 -1.62
N SER A 193 -8.73 18.18 -0.38
CA SER A 193 -7.67 19.17 -0.08
C SER A 193 -6.30 18.70 -0.54
N LEU A 194 -6.04 17.39 -0.45
CA LEU A 194 -4.82 16.75 -0.92
C LEU A 194 -4.66 16.91 -2.43
N VAL A 195 -5.68 16.52 -3.20
CA VAL A 195 -5.68 16.63 -4.67
C VAL A 195 -5.48 18.08 -5.10
N THR A 196 -6.28 19.01 -4.56
CA THR A 196 -6.16 20.43 -4.93
C THR A 196 -4.78 21.04 -4.62
N LYS A 197 -4.10 20.60 -3.55
CA LYS A 197 -2.76 21.10 -3.23
C LYS A 197 -1.70 20.51 -4.16
N LEU A 198 -1.75 19.21 -4.42
CA LEU A 198 -0.81 18.55 -5.33
C LEU A 198 -0.97 19.03 -6.79
N GLU A 199 -2.19 19.26 -7.27
CA GLU A 199 -2.41 19.84 -8.61
C GLU A 199 -1.84 21.26 -8.74
N LYS A 200 -1.85 22.05 -7.66
CA LYS A 200 -1.21 23.37 -7.61
C LYS A 200 0.32 23.31 -7.58
N GLU A 201 0.87 22.13 -7.30
CA GLU A 201 2.30 21.83 -7.33
C GLU A 201 2.68 21.06 -8.62
N ASP A 202 1.84 21.15 -9.65
CA ASP A 202 2.03 20.55 -10.98
C ASP A 202 2.09 19.02 -11.01
N TYR A 203 1.59 18.34 -9.97
CA TYR A 203 1.37 16.89 -10.03
C TYR A 203 0.14 16.59 -10.89
N HIS A 204 0.27 15.63 -11.79
CA HIS A 204 -0.87 15.09 -12.53
C HIS A 204 -1.54 13.99 -11.72
N ILE A 205 -2.81 14.17 -11.39
CA ILE A 205 -3.59 13.22 -10.59
C ILE A 205 -4.75 12.65 -11.41
N GLU A 206 -4.87 11.32 -11.39
CA GLU A 206 -6.01 10.61 -11.94
C GLU A 206 -6.64 9.73 -10.86
N ILE A 207 -7.96 9.81 -10.67
CA ILE A 207 -8.72 8.85 -9.85
C ILE A 207 -9.40 7.86 -10.78
N ARG A 208 -9.06 6.58 -10.62
CA ARG A 208 -9.55 5.50 -11.48
C ARG A 208 -10.27 4.44 -10.68
N LYS A 209 -11.42 3.98 -11.19
CA LYS A 209 -12.10 2.79 -10.67
C LYS A 209 -11.32 1.53 -11.02
N VAL A 210 -11.27 0.59 -10.09
CA VAL A 210 -10.53 -0.66 -10.23
C VAL A 210 -11.43 -1.88 -10.01
N ALA A 211 -10.99 -3.05 -10.48
CA ALA A 211 -11.78 -4.28 -10.39
C ALA A 211 -11.89 -4.81 -8.96
N TYR A 212 -11.02 -4.37 -8.05
CA TYR A 212 -11.10 -4.72 -6.66
C TYR A 212 -12.17 -3.91 -5.93
N GLN A 213 -13.13 -4.61 -5.34
CA GLN A 213 -14.05 -4.02 -4.37
C GLN A 213 -14.38 -5.05 -3.29
N PHE A 214 -13.90 -4.80 -2.09
CA PHE A 214 -14.28 -5.57 -0.90
C PHE A 214 -15.05 -4.70 0.08
N GLN A 215 -14.54 -3.51 0.41
CA GLN A 215 -15.28 -2.51 1.16
C GLN A 215 -16.19 -1.71 0.21
N LYS A 216 -17.42 -1.42 0.63
CA LYS A 216 -18.36 -0.60 -0.16
C LYS A 216 -17.73 0.76 -0.48
N GLY A 217 -17.77 1.14 -1.76
CA GLY A 217 -17.12 2.36 -2.27
C GLY A 217 -15.58 2.33 -2.29
N GLY A 218 -14.95 1.23 -1.85
CA GLY A 218 -13.50 1.02 -1.84
C GLY A 218 -13.02 0.40 -3.14
N ASN A 219 -13.34 1.03 -4.27
CA ASN A 219 -13.04 0.55 -5.63
C ASN A 219 -12.37 1.60 -6.50
N GLU A 220 -11.68 2.56 -5.88
CA GLU A 220 -10.96 3.62 -6.57
C GLU A 220 -9.53 3.70 -6.06
N MET A 221 -8.59 3.86 -7.00
CA MET A 221 -7.20 4.19 -6.75
C MET A 221 -6.92 5.61 -7.24
N MET A 222 -5.92 6.25 -6.65
CA MET A 222 -5.37 7.51 -7.12
C MET A 222 -4.00 7.23 -7.74
N ILE A 223 -3.80 7.67 -8.98
CA ILE A 223 -2.55 7.66 -9.70
C ILE A 223 -1.99 9.08 -9.64
N ILE A 224 -0.74 9.24 -9.22
CA ILE A 224 -0.03 10.51 -9.22
C ILE A 224 1.22 10.37 -10.09
N LYS A 225 1.44 11.34 -10.96
CA LYS A 225 2.67 11.48 -11.75
C LYS A 225 3.26 12.85 -11.48
N SER A 226 4.56 12.91 -11.21
CA SER A 226 5.26 14.19 -11.17
C SER A 226 5.32 14.76 -12.58
N ALA A 227 5.18 16.08 -12.70
CA ALA A 227 5.71 16.76 -13.87
C ALA A 227 7.22 16.51 -13.85
N THR A 228 7.75 15.88 -14.90
CA THR A 228 9.19 15.72 -15.06
C THR A 228 9.81 17.13 -14.93
N PRO A 229 10.87 17.35 -14.14
CA PRO A 229 11.59 18.61 -14.23
C PRO A 229 12.07 18.72 -15.67
N THR A 230 11.49 19.66 -16.42
CA THR A 230 12.02 20.08 -17.71
C THR A 230 13.47 20.41 -17.43
N THR A 231 14.37 19.55 -17.90
CA THR A 231 15.79 19.86 -17.87
C THR A 231 15.92 21.00 -18.86
N ASP A 232 15.92 22.23 -18.35
CA ASP A 232 16.31 23.40 -19.12
C ASP A 232 17.75 23.15 -19.55
N LEU A 233 17.89 22.57 -20.74
CA LEU A 233 19.10 22.65 -21.54
C LEU A 233 19.29 24.13 -21.83
N GLN A 234 20.07 24.81 -21.01
CA GLN A 234 20.64 26.09 -21.38
C GLN A 234 21.48 25.86 -22.66
N PRO A 235 21.21 26.57 -23.76
CA PRO A 235 22.09 26.52 -24.91
C PRO A 235 23.40 27.24 -24.56
N GLU A 236 24.52 26.59 -24.89
CA GLU A 236 25.86 27.20 -24.96
C GLU A 236 25.90 28.39 -25.93
#